data_AF-A0A257RTK2-F1
#
_entry.id   AF-A0A257RTK2-F1
#
_cell.length_a   1.000
_cell.length_b   1.000
_cell.length_c   1.000
_cell.angle_alpha   90.00
_cell.angle_beta   90.00
_cell.angle_gamma   90.00
#
_symmetry.space_group_name_H-M   'P 1'
#
loop_
_entity.id
_entity.type
_entity.pdbx_description
1 polymer ?
#
loop_
_entity_poly.entity_id
_entity_poly.type
_entity_poly.pdbx_seq_one_letter_code
_entity_poly.pdbx_strand_id
1 'polypeptide(L)'
;MNELRTGLTDYLVLRRSLGYKLARCATVLEDFVSFAEAGGWTHIRTEVALSWALRTPNAESRWRADRLAMVRGLARYLHAIDPDHEVPPTGLIPGRRRQPAPFLYSDEQVVDLMAAARRLRSSIQAATLEAVLGLLWATGLRVAEVIRLDTFDLDQGDHSLFVRESKGGRSRIVPVDESVVAALVHYQRVRDDAFAHPRCSSLFVST
;
A
#
# COMPACT_ATOMS: atom_id res chain seq x y z
N MET A 1 -17.93 -11.53 -26.92
CA MET A 1 -17.03 -10.92 -25.92
C MET A 1 -17.62 -9.55 -25.61
N ASN A 2 -17.99 -9.30 -24.35
CA ASN A 2 -18.83 -8.14 -23.98
C ASN A 2 -18.02 -6.82 -24.05
N GLU A 3 -18.60 -5.76 -24.60
CA GLU A 3 -17.98 -4.44 -24.81
C GLU A 3 -17.42 -3.85 -23.51
N LEU A 4 -18.11 -4.01 -22.38
CA LEU A 4 -17.64 -3.54 -21.07
C LEU A 4 -16.37 -4.25 -20.59
N ARG A 5 -16.25 -5.54 -20.88
CA ARG A 5 -15.11 -6.36 -20.45
C ARG A 5 -13.87 -6.06 -21.26
N THR A 6 -14.04 -5.86 -22.57
CA THR A 6 -12.97 -5.35 -23.44
C THR A 6 -12.54 -3.96 -22.97
N GLY A 7 -13.50 -3.05 -22.77
CA GLY A 7 -13.23 -1.70 -22.30
C GLY A 7 -12.52 -1.65 -20.94
N LEU A 8 -12.85 -2.54 -20.01
CA LEU A 8 -12.12 -2.69 -18.75
C LEU A 8 -10.68 -3.15 -18.97
N THR A 9 -10.47 -4.15 -19.84
CA THR A 9 -9.14 -4.66 -20.15
C THR A 9 -8.25 -3.55 -20.70
N ASP A 10 -8.75 -2.81 -21.69
CA ASP A 10 -8.01 -1.72 -22.32
C ASP A 10 -7.73 -0.57 -21.34
N TYR A 11 -8.70 -0.21 -20.50
CA TYR A 11 -8.52 0.75 -19.42
C TYR A 11 -7.40 0.34 -18.46
N LEU A 12 -7.37 -0.94 -18.04
CA LEU A 12 -6.35 -1.44 -17.12
C LEU A 12 -4.96 -1.47 -17.77
N VAL A 13 -4.87 -1.85 -19.06
CA VAL A 13 -3.62 -1.81 -19.83
C VAL A 13 -3.08 -0.39 -19.91
N LEU A 14 -3.91 0.57 -20.35
CA LEU A 14 -3.54 1.97 -20.44
C LEU A 14 -3.09 2.55 -19.10
N ARG A 15 -3.83 2.28 -18.03
CA ARG A 15 -3.45 2.80 -16.71
C ARG A 15 -2.16 2.17 -16.18
N ARG A 16 -1.89 0.91 -16.49
CA ARG A 16 -0.64 0.25 -16.10
C ARG A 16 0.56 0.79 -16.89
N SER A 17 0.39 1.10 -18.18
CA SER A 17 1.47 1.72 -18.98
C SER A 17 1.84 3.11 -18.46
N LEU A 18 0.89 3.82 -17.82
CA LEU A 18 1.12 5.07 -17.08
C LEU A 18 1.70 4.89 -15.67
N GLY A 19 2.12 3.67 -15.29
CA GLY A 19 2.79 3.38 -14.02
C GLY A 19 1.86 3.10 -12.82
N TYR A 20 0.54 2.98 -13.02
CA TYR A 20 -0.38 2.63 -11.94
C TYR A 20 -0.42 1.11 -11.71
N LYS A 21 -0.17 0.65 -10.47
CA LYS A 21 -0.25 -0.79 -10.12
C LYS A 21 -1.68 -1.36 -10.19
N LEU A 22 -2.68 -0.57 -9.79
CA LEU A 22 -4.13 -0.87 -9.83
C LEU A 22 -4.61 -2.20 -9.22
N ALA A 23 -3.82 -2.95 -8.44
CA ALA A 23 -4.19 -4.30 -7.97
C ALA A 23 -5.62 -4.39 -7.37
N ARG A 24 -5.94 -3.59 -6.35
CA ARG A 24 -7.28 -3.55 -5.75
C ARG A 24 -8.35 -2.98 -6.70
N CYS A 25 -7.99 -1.97 -7.49
CA CYS A 25 -8.91 -1.32 -8.43
C CYS A 25 -9.38 -2.31 -9.51
N ALA A 26 -8.47 -3.12 -10.04
CA ALA A 26 -8.77 -4.14 -11.04
C ALA A 26 -9.81 -5.15 -10.52
N THR A 27 -9.58 -5.74 -9.35
CA THR A 27 -10.53 -6.69 -8.74
C THR A 27 -11.92 -6.08 -8.53
N VAL A 28 -11.95 -4.82 -8.09
CA VAL A 28 -13.21 -4.10 -7.84
C VAL A 28 -13.96 -3.80 -9.14
N LEU A 29 -13.23 -3.42 -10.20
CA LEU A 29 -13.83 -3.16 -11.49
C LEU A 29 -14.29 -4.44 -12.20
N GLU A 30 -13.58 -5.55 -12.02
CA GLU A 30 -14.03 -6.88 -12.50
C GLU A 30 -15.34 -7.30 -11.82
N ASP A 31 -15.48 -7.07 -10.52
CA ASP A 31 -16.73 -7.30 -9.78
C ASP A 31 -17.87 -6.42 -10.30
N PHE A 32 -17.59 -5.15 -10.60
CA PHE A 32 -18.58 -4.25 -11.23
C PHE A 32 -19.01 -4.72 -12.61
N VAL A 33 -18.05 -5.03 -13.49
CA VAL A 33 -18.35 -5.46 -14.87
C VAL A 33 -19.16 -6.74 -14.81
N SER A 34 -18.75 -7.74 -14.02
CA SER A 34 -19.49 -9.00 -13.89
C SER A 34 -20.92 -8.79 -13.37
N PHE A 35 -21.12 -7.82 -12.46
CA PHE A 35 -22.47 -7.42 -12.02
C PHE A 35 -23.28 -6.78 -13.16
N ALA A 36 -22.70 -5.86 -13.91
CA ALA A 36 -23.38 -5.18 -15.02
C ALA A 36 -23.77 -6.17 -16.12
N GLU A 37 -22.87 -7.09 -16.48
CA GLU A 37 -23.10 -8.15 -17.46
C GLU A 37 -24.24 -9.09 -17.03
N ALA A 38 -24.26 -9.51 -15.76
CA ALA A 38 -25.33 -10.34 -15.22
C ALA A 38 -26.70 -9.64 -15.24
N GLY A 39 -26.71 -8.30 -15.21
CA GLY A 39 -27.91 -7.48 -15.38
C GLY A 39 -28.26 -7.16 -16.84
N GLY A 40 -27.48 -7.63 -17.82
CA GLY A 40 -27.69 -7.35 -19.25
C GLY A 40 -27.26 -5.95 -19.70
N TRP A 41 -26.53 -5.21 -18.88
CA TRP A 41 -26.09 -3.85 -19.19
C TRP A 41 -24.85 -3.87 -20.09
N THR A 42 -24.91 -3.14 -21.19
CA THR A 42 -23.78 -2.93 -22.12
C THR A 42 -23.08 -1.58 -21.91
N HIS A 43 -23.80 -0.61 -21.32
CA HIS A 43 -23.28 0.73 -21.03
C HIS A 43 -23.29 0.99 -19.54
N ILE A 44 -22.36 1.83 -19.09
CA ILE A 44 -22.35 2.26 -17.68
C ILE A 44 -23.49 3.24 -17.49
N ARG A 45 -24.39 2.92 -16.56
CA ARG A 45 -25.46 3.81 -16.09
C ARG A 45 -25.22 4.17 -14.63
N THR A 46 -25.57 5.39 -14.26
CA THR A 46 -25.36 5.92 -12.90
C THR A 46 -26.09 5.06 -11.87
N GLU A 47 -27.33 4.67 -12.16
CA GLU A 47 -28.16 3.83 -11.29
C GLU A 47 -27.58 2.42 -11.06
N VAL A 48 -26.97 1.84 -12.10
CA VAL A 48 -26.35 0.51 -12.05
C VAL A 48 -25.07 0.57 -11.21
N ALA A 49 -24.22 1.57 -11.45
CA ALA A 49 -23.01 1.79 -10.66
C ALA A 49 -23.31 2.08 -9.18
N LEU A 50 -24.36 2.88 -8.92
CA LEU A 50 -24.78 3.22 -7.57
C LEU A 50 -25.36 2.00 -6.84
N SER A 51 -26.29 1.28 -7.46
CA SER A 51 -26.89 0.08 -6.87
C SER A 51 -25.82 -0.97 -6.54
N TRP A 52 -24.89 -1.24 -7.46
CA TRP A 52 -23.74 -2.10 -7.22
C TRP A 52 -22.87 -1.65 -6.03
N ALA A 53 -22.53 -0.36 -5.95
CA ALA A 53 -21.72 0.15 -4.87
C ALA A 53 -22.41 0.01 -3.49
N LEU A 54 -23.75 0.12 -3.46
CA LEU A 54 -24.55 -0.01 -2.25
C LEU A 54 -24.75 -1.46 -1.79
N ARG A 55 -24.70 -2.45 -2.70
CA ARG A 55 -24.93 -3.88 -2.41
C ARG A 55 -23.96 -4.51 -1.40
N THR A 56 -22.89 -3.84 -1.01
CA THR A 56 -21.91 -4.42 -0.08
C THR A 56 -22.46 -4.42 1.35
N PRO A 57 -22.83 -5.59 1.92
CA PRO A 57 -23.33 -5.67 3.29
C PRO A 57 -22.22 -5.26 4.25
N ASN A 58 -22.56 -4.53 5.32
CA ASN A 58 -21.62 -4.11 6.38
C ASN A 58 -20.40 -3.28 5.90
N ALA A 59 -20.40 -2.79 4.66
CA ALA A 59 -19.37 -1.87 4.19
C ALA A 59 -19.51 -0.49 4.85
N GLU A 60 -18.40 0.08 5.25
CA GLU A 60 -18.33 1.49 5.60
C GLU A 60 -18.77 2.35 4.41
N SER A 61 -19.47 3.46 4.69
CA SER A 61 -19.91 4.43 3.65
C SER A 61 -18.73 4.89 2.78
N ARG A 62 -17.53 4.94 3.38
CA ARG A 62 -16.28 5.26 2.68
C ARG A 62 -15.92 4.25 1.60
N TRP A 63 -15.99 2.96 1.91
CA TRP A 63 -15.68 1.91 0.95
C TRP A 63 -16.62 1.95 -0.25
N ARG A 64 -17.92 2.16 -0.01
CA ARG A 64 -18.91 2.32 -1.09
C ARG A 64 -18.59 3.52 -1.98
N ALA A 65 -18.20 4.65 -1.39
CA ALA A 65 -17.80 5.83 -2.14
C ALA A 65 -16.50 5.61 -2.95
N ASP A 66 -15.50 4.90 -2.39
CA ASP A 66 -14.26 4.56 -3.09
C ASP A 66 -14.53 3.61 -4.27
N ARG A 67 -15.40 2.61 -4.11
CA ARG A 67 -15.85 1.71 -5.19
C ARG A 67 -16.47 2.51 -6.33
N LEU A 68 -17.41 3.41 -6.02
CA LEU A 68 -18.04 4.26 -7.03
C LEU A 68 -17.03 5.20 -7.70
N ALA A 69 -16.03 5.68 -6.98
CA ALA A 69 -14.94 6.48 -7.55
C ALA A 69 -14.06 5.68 -8.53
N MET A 70 -13.83 4.39 -8.28
CA MET A 70 -13.13 3.49 -9.21
C MET A 70 -13.94 3.31 -10.50
N VAL A 71 -15.24 3.03 -10.39
CA VAL A 71 -16.16 2.93 -11.54
C VAL A 71 -16.20 4.24 -12.33
N ARG A 72 -16.22 5.40 -11.65
CA ARG A 72 -16.13 6.71 -12.32
C ARG A 72 -14.83 6.90 -13.11
N GLY A 73 -13.75 6.22 -12.74
CA GLY A 73 -12.50 6.19 -13.50
C GLY A 73 -12.66 5.46 -14.83
N LEU A 74 -13.21 4.25 -14.79
CA LEU A 74 -13.54 3.47 -15.98
C LEU A 74 -14.57 4.18 -16.87
N ALA A 75 -15.64 4.71 -16.26
CA ALA A 75 -16.71 5.41 -16.96
C ALA A 75 -16.21 6.62 -17.75
N ARG A 76 -15.28 7.42 -17.20
CA ARG A 76 -14.68 8.54 -17.95
C ARG A 76 -13.86 8.07 -19.15
N TYR A 77 -13.18 6.93 -19.04
CA TYR A 77 -12.44 6.36 -20.14
C TYR A 77 -13.38 5.88 -21.24
N LEU A 78 -14.42 5.11 -20.89
CA LEU A 78 -15.39 4.60 -21.86
C LEU A 78 -16.24 5.71 -22.48
N HIS A 79 -16.67 6.70 -21.70
CA HIS A 79 -17.42 7.87 -22.19
C HIS A 79 -16.65 8.67 -23.26
N ALA A 80 -15.31 8.72 -23.15
CA ALA A 80 -14.48 9.39 -24.15
C ALA A 80 -14.39 8.62 -25.49
N ILE A 81 -14.68 7.32 -25.48
CA ILE A 81 -14.71 6.46 -26.66
C ILE A 81 -16.13 6.40 -27.23
N ASP A 82 -17.10 6.25 -26.34
CA ASP A 82 -18.53 6.17 -26.63
C ASP A 82 -19.34 6.99 -25.60
N PRO A 83 -19.90 8.15 -26.02
CA PRO A 83 -20.66 9.03 -25.14
C PRO A 83 -21.89 8.41 -24.47
N ASP A 84 -22.38 7.26 -24.93
CA ASP A 84 -23.55 6.59 -24.34
C ASP A 84 -23.26 6.03 -22.93
N HIS A 85 -21.99 5.88 -22.55
CA HIS A 85 -21.62 5.61 -21.17
C HIS A 85 -21.82 6.85 -20.29
N GLU A 86 -22.57 6.70 -19.21
CA GLU A 86 -22.69 7.75 -18.20
C GLU A 86 -21.49 7.74 -17.24
N VAL A 87 -21.08 8.94 -16.82
CA VAL A 87 -20.12 9.11 -15.73
C VAL A 87 -20.90 9.41 -14.44
N PRO A 88 -20.94 8.48 -13.45
CA PRO A 88 -21.68 8.71 -12.22
C PRO A 88 -21.21 10.00 -11.51
N PRO A 89 -22.11 10.93 -11.15
CA PRO A 89 -21.77 12.15 -10.44
C PRO A 89 -20.94 11.93 -9.17
N THR A 90 -20.22 12.97 -8.76
CA THR A 90 -19.56 12.99 -7.44
C THR A 90 -20.61 13.22 -6.34
N GLY A 91 -20.31 12.80 -5.10
CA GLY A 91 -21.20 13.07 -3.95
C GLY A 91 -22.43 12.16 -3.79
N LEU A 92 -22.71 11.24 -4.73
CA LEU A 92 -23.85 10.29 -4.63
C LEU A 92 -23.81 9.40 -3.38
N ILE A 93 -22.62 9.12 -2.85
CA ILE A 93 -22.43 8.39 -1.60
C ILE A 93 -21.59 9.27 -0.67
N PRO A 94 -22.03 9.55 0.57
CA PRO A 94 -21.28 10.34 1.52
C PRO A 94 -20.03 9.56 1.99
N GLY A 95 -18.91 9.79 1.30
CA GLY A 95 -17.62 9.15 1.57
C GLY A 95 -16.65 10.06 2.33
N ARG A 96 -17.11 10.78 3.37
CA ARG A 96 -16.26 11.76 4.04
C ARG A 96 -15.06 11.07 4.69
N ARG A 97 -13.86 11.48 4.28
CA ARG A 97 -12.61 11.05 4.92
C ARG A 97 -12.59 11.69 6.30
N ARG A 98 -12.90 10.93 7.36
CA ARG A 98 -12.42 11.30 8.70
C ARG A 98 -10.90 11.08 8.62
N GLN A 99 -10.15 12.14 8.37
CA GLN A 99 -8.71 12.08 8.63
C GLN A 99 -8.57 12.30 10.12
N PRO A 100 -8.33 11.24 10.93
CA PRO A 100 -7.88 11.48 12.29
C PRO A 100 -6.61 12.34 12.22
N ALA A 101 -6.47 13.28 13.15
CA ALA A 101 -5.21 13.98 13.29
C ALA A 101 -4.09 12.93 13.47
N PRO A 102 -2.95 13.08 12.77
CA PRO A 102 -1.85 12.14 12.93
C PRO A 102 -1.42 12.17 14.40
N PHE A 103 -1.32 10.98 15.01
CA PHE A 103 -0.73 10.86 16.33
C PHE A 103 0.78 10.96 16.20
N LEU A 104 1.37 11.98 16.83
CA LEU A 104 2.82 12.17 16.87
C LEU A 104 3.34 11.59 18.17
N TYR A 105 4.27 10.63 18.06
CA TYR A 105 4.96 10.08 19.22
C TYR A 105 6.00 11.08 19.73
N SER A 106 6.12 11.16 21.05
CA SER A 106 7.26 11.79 21.72
C SER A 106 8.44 10.82 21.80
N ASP A 107 9.63 11.36 22.03
CA ASP A 107 10.87 10.60 22.24
C ASP A 107 10.68 9.54 23.32
N GLU A 108 10.07 9.89 24.46
CA GLU A 108 9.81 8.95 25.56
C GLU A 108 8.88 7.82 25.14
N GLN A 109 7.83 8.11 24.38
CA GLN A 109 6.90 7.08 23.91
C GLN A 109 7.55 6.12 22.93
N VAL A 110 8.49 6.58 22.09
CA VAL A 110 9.23 5.68 21.20
C VAL A 110 10.18 4.80 21.99
N VAL A 111 10.86 5.36 23.00
CA VAL A 111 11.70 4.56 23.91
C VAL A 111 10.86 3.50 24.63
N ASP A 112 9.66 3.86 25.11
CA ASP A 112 8.74 2.91 25.74
C ASP A 112 8.26 1.81 24.78
N LEU A 113 7.97 2.17 23.52
CA LEU A 113 7.60 1.19 22.48
C LEU A 113 8.75 0.22 22.18
N MET A 114 9.98 0.72 22.05
CA MET A 114 11.17 -0.12 21.86
C MET A 114 11.41 -1.03 23.08
N ALA A 115 11.23 -0.50 24.30
CA ALA A 115 11.33 -1.28 25.52
C ALA A 115 10.23 -2.36 25.62
N ALA A 116 9.02 -2.07 25.13
CA ALA A 116 7.95 -3.05 25.05
C ALA A 116 8.25 -4.14 24.01
N ALA A 117 8.83 -3.78 22.86
CA ALA A 117 9.24 -4.74 21.82
C ALA A 117 10.25 -5.77 22.37
N ARG A 118 11.22 -5.34 23.19
CA ARG A 118 12.18 -6.24 23.86
C ARG A 118 11.54 -7.31 24.75
N ARG A 119 10.30 -7.10 25.21
CA ARG A 119 9.59 -8.04 26.10
C ARG A 119 8.81 -9.12 25.35
N LEU A 120 8.83 -9.11 24.01
CA LEU A 120 8.17 -10.14 23.21
C LEU A 120 8.85 -11.50 23.39
N ARG A 121 8.05 -12.57 23.32
CA ARG A 121 8.51 -13.94 23.59
C ARG A 121 9.50 -14.47 22.54
N SER A 122 9.29 -14.10 21.28
CA SER A 122 10.19 -14.49 20.19
C SER A 122 11.36 -13.52 20.14
N SER A 123 12.58 -14.02 20.34
CA SER A 123 13.81 -13.21 20.35
C SER A 123 14.00 -12.46 19.03
N ILE A 124 13.77 -13.13 17.90
CA ILE A 124 13.86 -12.51 16.59
C ILE A 124 12.76 -11.48 16.35
N GLN A 125 11.53 -11.75 16.81
CA GLN A 125 10.43 -10.78 16.71
C GLN A 125 10.70 -9.53 17.55
N ALA A 126 11.22 -9.71 18.76
CA ALA A 126 11.63 -8.64 19.67
C ALA A 126 12.70 -7.76 19.00
N ALA A 127 13.79 -8.37 18.54
CA ALA A 127 14.89 -7.67 17.88
C ALA A 127 14.46 -6.96 16.59
N THR A 128 13.60 -7.60 15.78
CA THR A 128 13.07 -7.01 14.55
C THR A 128 12.23 -5.78 14.85
N LEU A 129 11.28 -5.87 15.77
CA LEU A 129 10.39 -4.75 16.07
C LEU A 129 11.14 -3.59 16.72
N GLU A 130 12.07 -3.87 17.63
CA GLU A 130 12.93 -2.84 18.20
C GLU A 130 13.73 -2.09 17.13
N ALA A 131 14.42 -2.82 16.25
CA ALA A 131 15.23 -2.23 15.20
C ALA A 131 14.39 -1.45 14.16
N VAL A 132 13.22 -1.98 13.78
CA VAL A 132 12.29 -1.29 12.87
C VAL A 132 11.75 0.00 13.48
N LEU A 133 11.35 -0.01 14.76
CA LEU A 133 10.84 1.18 15.44
C LEU A 133 11.91 2.27 15.54
N GLY A 134 13.11 1.91 15.99
CA GLY A 134 14.24 2.83 16.08
C GLY A 134 14.62 3.41 14.71
N LEU A 135 14.66 2.58 13.67
CA LEU A 135 14.97 3.03 12.31
C LEU A 135 13.90 4.00 11.77
N LEU A 136 12.61 3.66 11.92
CA LEU A 136 11.51 4.52 11.47
C LEU A 136 11.56 5.89 12.15
N TRP A 137 11.83 5.90 13.46
CA TRP A 137 11.96 7.14 14.24
C TRP A 137 13.14 7.99 13.78
N ALA A 138 14.34 7.39 13.68
CA ALA A 138 15.56 8.12 13.37
C ALA A 138 15.61 8.67 11.93
N THR A 139 14.90 8.04 10.99
CA THR A 139 15.07 8.33 9.54
C THR A 139 13.81 8.86 8.87
N GLY A 140 12.64 8.74 9.49
CA GLY A 140 11.36 9.10 8.87
C GLY A 140 11.03 8.27 7.62
N LEU A 141 11.67 7.11 7.44
CA LEU A 141 11.37 6.20 6.34
C LEU A 141 9.92 5.74 6.40
N ARG A 142 9.33 5.47 5.24
CA ARG A 142 8.02 4.80 5.21
C ARG A 142 8.21 3.35 5.61
N VAL A 143 7.22 2.77 6.30
CA VAL A 143 7.21 1.33 6.63
C VAL A 143 7.48 0.46 5.39
N ALA A 144 6.87 0.80 4.26
CA ALA A 144 7.08 0.08 3.00
C ALA A 144 8.51 0.19 2.43
N GLU A 145 9.26 1.23 2.78
CA GLU A 145 10.68 1.38 2.44
C GLU A 145 11.52 0.50 3.39
N VAL A 146 11.25 0.55 4.69
CA VAL A 146 11.96 -0.25 5.71
C VAL A 146 11.84 -1.75 5.47
N ILE A 147 10.63 -2.28 5.26
CA ILE A 147 10.44 -3.73 5.06
C ILE A 147 11.02 -4.25 3.74
N ARG A 148 11.42 -3.36 2.82
CA ARG A 148 12.07 -3.72 1.56
C ARG A 148 13.58 -3.60 1.63
N LEU A 149 14.16 -3.12 2.73
CA LEU A 149 15.62 -3.07 2.86
C LEU A 149 16.19 -4.48 2.79
N ASP A 150 17.30 -4.61 2.08
CA ASP A 150 18.16 -5.79 2.08
C ASP A 150 19.38 -5.54 2.97
N THR A 151 20.07 -6.60 3.37
CA THR A 151 21.27 -6.54 4.21
C THR A 151 22.37 -5.66 3.61
N PHE A 152 22.47 -5.61 2.29
CA PHE A 152 23.47 -4.83 1.55
C PHE A 152 23.07 -3.37 1.30
N ASP A 153 21.87 -2.93 1.74
CA ASP A 153 21.48 -1.51 1.63
C ASP A 153 22.10 -0.64 2.72
N LEU A 154 22.66 -1.23 3.78
CA LEU A 154 23.37 -0.50 4.83
C LEU A 154 24.86 -0.37 4.48
N ASP A 155 25.30 0.86 4.25
CA ASP A 155 26.71 1.20 4.19
C ASP A 155 27.20 1.60 5.59
N GLN A 156 27.99 0.71 6.21
CA GLN A 156 28.56 0.94 7.53
C GLN A 156 29.74 1.92 7.51
N GLY A 157 30.40 2.13 6.36
CA GLY A 157 31.52 3.07 6.24
C GLY A 157 31.03 4.51 6.09
N ASP A 158 30.05 4.71 5.20
CA ASP A 158 29.48 6.02 4.92
C ASP A 158 28.28 6.39 5.82
N HIS A 159 27.95 5.52 6.77
CA HIS A 159 26.81 5.66 7.70
C HIS A 159 25.52 6.01 6.95
N SER A 160 25.15 5.17 5.98
CA SER A 160 24.03 5.48 5.09
C SER A 160 23.19 4.27 4.70
N LEU A 161 21.94 4.53 4.33
CA LEU A 161 20.99 3.55 3.81
C LEU A 161 20.62 3.86 2.36
N PHE A 162 20.76 2.86 1.49
CA PHE A 162 20.26 2.94 0.12
C PHE A 162 18.78 2.54 0.05
N VAL A 163 17.90 3.50 -0.15
CA VAL A 163 16.45 3.27 -0.23
C VAL A 163 16.03 3.17 -1.68
N ARG A 164 15.66 1.96 -2.09
CA ARG A 164 15.25 1.64 -3.47
C ARG A 164 13.78 1.95 -3.75
N GLU A 165 13.53 2.40 -4.98
CA GLU A 165 12.19 2.47 -5.58
C GLU A 165 11.13 3.07 -4.65
N SER A 166 11.43 4.25 -4.12
CA SER A 166 10.47 5.02 -3.32
C SER A 166 9.31 5.52 -4.19
N LYS A 167 8.36 6.28 -3.60
CA LYS A 167 7.18 6.79 -4.33
C LYS A 167 7.61 7.50 -5.63
N GLY A 168 7.17 6.96 -6.77
CA GLY A 168 7.54 7.47 -8.10
C GLY A 168 8.78 6.83 -8.72
N GLY A 169 9.27 5.70 -8.20
CA GLY A 169 10.36 4.92 -8.79
C GLY A 169 11.76 5.51 -8.55
N ARG A 170 11.90 6.46 -7.61
CA ARG A 170 13.19 7.10 -7.32
C ARG A 170 13.90 6.42 -6.17
N SER A 171 15.20 6.18 -6.30
CA SER A 171 16.06 5.73 -5.21
C SER A 171 16.76 6.93 -4.55
N ARG A 172 17.14 6.79 -3.28
CA ARG A 172 17.89 7.83 -2.54
C ARG A 172 18.79 7.22 -1.48
N ILE A 173 19.86 7.93 -1.13
CA ILE A 173 20.70 7.64 0.03
C ILE A 173 20.16 8.42 1.23
N VAL A 174 20.06 7.77 2.38
CA VAL A 174 19.62 8.35 3.64
C VAL A 174 20.77 8.23 4.64
N PRO A 175 21.44 9.34 5.02
CA PRO A 175 22.41 9.33 6.10
C PRO A 175 21.74 8.89 7.40
N VAL A 176 22.45 8.11 8.20
CA VAL A 176 22.01 7.63 9.50
C VAL A 176 23.06 7.91 10.56
N ASP A 177 22.62 8.05 11.79
CA ASP A 177 23.53 8.19 12.93
C ASP A 177 24.28 6.88 13.21
N GLU A 178 25.47 6.97 13.80
CA GLU A 178 26.27 5.80 14.20
C GLU A 178 25.49 4.85 15.13
N SER A 179 24.63 5.39 16.01
CA SER A 179 23.76 4.59 16.88
C SER A 179 22.78 3.72 16.09
N VAL A 180 22.29 4.21 14.94
CA VAL A 180 21.40 3.44 14.05
C VAL A 180 22.19 2.33 13.36
N VAL A 181 23.40 2.63 12.88
CA VAL A 181 24.30 1.62 12.29
C VAL A 181 24.56 0.51 13.30
N ALA A 182 24.94 0.86 14.53
CA ALA A 182 25.20 -0.08 15.61
C ALA A 182 23.98 -0.96 15.93
N ALA A 183 22.77 -0.36 16.01
CA ALA A 183 21.54 -1.09 16.26
C ALA A 183 21.20 -2.07 15.12
N LEU A 184 21.37 -1.66 13.86
CA LEU A 184 21.12 -2.52 12.71
C LEU A 184 22.16 -3.65 12.58
N VAL A 185 23.43 -3.39 12.91
CA VAL A 185 24.47 -4.43 12.97
C VAL A 185 24.19 -5.44 14.09
N HIS A 186 23.77 -4.96 15.27
CA HIS A 186 23.36 -5.84 16.36
C HIS A 186 22.20 -6.74 15.94
N TYR A 187 21.16 -6.16 15.32
CA TYR A 187 20.02 -6.91 14.82
C TYR A 187 20.42 -7.94 13.75
N GLN A 188 21.31 -7.60 12.81
CA GLN A 188 21.81 -8.54 11.79
C GLN A 188 22.46 -9.77 12.42
N ARG A 189 23.26 -9.59 13.49
CA ARG A 189 23.84 -10.74 14.22
C ARG A 189 22.77 -11.65 14.82
N VAL A 190 21.77 -11.08 15.49
CA VAL A 190 20.65 -11.85 16.06
C VAL A 190 19.87 -12.61 14.97
N ARG A 191 19.66 -11.98 13.81
CA ARG A 191 19.04 -12.61 12.64
C ARG A 191 19.86 -13.77 12.11
N ASP A 192 21.15 -13.57 11.92
CA ASP A 192 22.03 -14.57 11.31
C ASP A 192 22.26 -15.76 12.27
N ASP A 193 22.28 -15.53 13.59
CA ASP A 193 22.29 -16.58 14.61
C ASP A 193 21.00 -17.41 14.59
N ALA A 194 19.84 -16.76 14.39
CA ALA A 194 18.55 -17.44 14.30
C ALA A 194 18.36 -18.18 12.96
N PHE A 195 19.01 -17.71 11.89
CA PHE A 195 18.87 -18.23 10.53
C PHE A 195 20.24 -18.40 9.84
N ALA A 196 20.95 -19.46 10.18
CA ALA A 196 22.28 -19.77 9.61
C ALA A 196 22.32 -19.84 8.06
N HIS A 197 21.18 -20.10 7.40
CA HIS A 197 21.05 -20.11 5.95
C HIS A 197 19.89 -19.21 5.49
N PRO A 198 20.11 -17.89 5.34
CA PRO A 198 19.07 -16.96 4.92
C PRO A 198 18.52 -17.34 3.54
N ARG A 199 17.19 -17.42 3.42
CA ARG A 199 16.52 -17.73 2.14
C ARG A 199 16.31 -16.51 1.26
N CYS A 200 16.55 -15.31 1.78
CA CYS A 200 16.41 -14.04 1.09
C CYS A 200 17.40 -13.01 1.64
N SER A 201 17.63 -11.95 0.86
CA SER A 201 18.48 -10.83 1.22
C SER A 201 17.84 -9.83 2.18
N SER A 202 16.55 -9.99 2.51
CA SER A 202 15.82 -9.01 3.30
C SER A 202 16.46 -8.78 4.66
N LEU A 203 16.66 -7.51 5.02
CA LEU A 203 17.22 -7.12 6.30
C LEU A 203 16.28 -7.54 7.44
N PHE A 204 15.00 -7.17 7.37
CA PHE A 204 14.03 -7.47 8.42
C PHE A 204 13.25 -8.76 8.15
N VAL A 205 13.12 -9.62 9.16
CA VAL A 205 12.39 -10.90 9.06
C VAL A 205 11.37 -11.05 10.17
N SER A 206 10.22 -11.64 9.87
CA SER A 206 9.22 -12.04 10.87
C SER A 206 8.98 -13.54 10.77
N THR A 207 9.14 -14.26 11.88
CA THR A 207 8.76 -15.67 12.03
C THR A 207 7.26 -15.88 11.96
#